data_AF-A0A847LWF8-F1
#
_entry.id   AF-A0A847LWF8-F1
#
_cell.length_a   1.000
_cell.length_b   1.000
_cell.length_c   1.000
_cell.angle_alpha   90.00
_cell.angle_beta   90.00
_cell.angle_gamma   90.00
#
_symmetry.space_group_name_H-M   'P 1'
#
loop_
_entity.id
_entity.type
_entity.pdbx_description
1 polymer ?
#
loop_
_entity_poly.entity_id
_entity_poly.type
_entity_poly.pdbx_seq_one_letter_code
_entity_poly.pdbx_strand_id
1 'polypeptide(L)'
;MFGFNRKKIEIQPEDEVTLKPIFGIEPGTYLAVVYALIILGLLFLLLFYPGLTKPGSQFTINTEPSGAAIRIDDVYQGTSPCRIFIPQGQHRLTAVLPGFSPEEQTVTSGNRVFASLLFPLHTTLSLELKAEDPIQPVLEGVKSYAAWSFAGEPSATYQVPLVLSEAMYRGAYQASKSGHIDELKGLLAAAARFAGTTVALRDLSRTQFFVHSGGLAPSGLATLSSLQDALAYLNENPAASRWLAAALPSASAQLLTNSDWYKKNSAASQNPMANLNGEQVQLGSRINIGPLQFQGIHSGTSTFYMAETEVTQKAWDAFVAEHPEWAKDKKEQLIAQGLVGPDYLETPQDRAYPSGAVPGISYYAAKAFCTWLDTKVPQSLRSAKGVRFQIRLPTEKEWYLASSNFGNKVFANILGGLWEWCSTPYVHIPELSAPEKYINLIGSSEFVVKGGSWANKTQTIQPETRASLPPDSSSPFVGFRPVFAIEDSHE
;
A
#
# COMPACT_ATOMS: atom_id res chain seq x y z
N MET A 1 41.14 35.40 -53.36
CA MET A 1 42.14 34.62 -54.13
C MET A 1 43.16 34.06 -53.15
N PHE A 2 43.07 32.78 -52.79
CA PHE A 2 44.15 32.05 -52.14
C PHE A 2 44.48 30.85 -53.03
N GLY A 3 45.53 30.99 -53.84
CA GLY A 3 46.03 29.93 -54.70
C GLY A 3 46.91 28.98 -53.90
N PHE A 4 46.45 27.75 -53.69
CA PHE A 4 47.29 26.67 -53.17
C PHE A 4 48.28 26.24 -54.26
N ASN A 5 49.55 26.59 -54.07
CA ASN A 5 50.65 26.15 -54.89
C ASN A 5 50.97 24.68 -54.52
N ARG A 6 50.63 23.71 -55.37
CA ARG A 6 50.97 22.29 -55.15
C ARG A 6 52.47 22.10 -55.44
N LYS A 7 53.29 21.89 -54.40
CA LYS A 7 54.65 21.34 -54.58
C LYS A 7 54.54 19.98 -55.29
N LYS A 8 55.28 19.81 -56.39
CA LYS A 8 55.48 18.50 -57.02
C LYS A 8 56.22 17.60 -56.03
N ILE A 9 55.67 16.43 -55.76
CA ILE A 9 56.30 15.40 -54.93
C ILE A 9 57.40 14.77 -55.81
N GLU A 10 58.66 14.95 -55.42
CA GLU A 10 59.82 14.28 -56.02
C GLU A 10 59.98 12.94 -55.31
N ILE A 11 59.72 11.84 -56.03
CA ILE A 11 59.82 10.48 -55.49
C ILE A 11 61.27 10.02 -55.70
N GLN A 12 61.98 9.72 -54.62
CA GLN A 12 63.33 9.16 -54.68
C GLN A 12 63.27 7.73 -55.25
N PRO A 13 64.26 7.26 -56.02
CA PRO A 13 64.23 5.94 -56.66
C PRO A 13 64.17 4.78 -55.65
N GLU A 14 64.67 4.96 -54.43
CA GLU A 14 64.49 4.01 -53.32
C GLU A 14 63.04 3.86 -52.83
N ASP A 15 62.15 4.81 -53.14
CA ASP A 15 60.73 4.82 -52.74
C ASP A 15 59.79 4.35 -53.87
N GLU A 16 60.32 3.97 -55.04
CA GLU A 16 59.54 3.55 -56.21
C GLU A 16 59.12 2.07 -56.11
N VAL A 17 57.94 1.83 -55.51
CA VAL A 17 57.36 0.49 -55.37
C VAL A 17 56.79 0.01 -56.71
N THR A 18 57.58 -0.79 -57.44
CA THR A 18 57.16 -1.41 -58.70
C THR A 18 56.58 -2.81 -58.45
N LEU A 19 55.27 -2.94 -58.64
CA LEU A 19 54.59 -4.22 -58.53
C LEU A 19 54.78 -5.04 -59.82
N LYS A 20 55.08 -6.34 -59.69
CA LYS A 20 55.29 -7.22 -60.85
C LYS A 20 53.95 -7.69 -61.45
N PRO A 21 53.86 -7.86 -62.79
CA PRO A 21 52.71 -8.48 -63.43
C PRO A 21 52.54 -9.92 -62.92
N ILE A 22 51.29 -10.31 -62.64
CA ILE A 22 50.95 -11.67 -62.20
C ILE A 22 50.10 -12.30 -63.31
N PHE A 23 50.51 -13.46 -63.84
CA PHE A 23 49.84 -14.17 -64.94
C PHE A 23 49.57 -13.31 -66.20
N GLY A 24 50.43 -12.34 -66.50
CA GLY A 24 50.27 -11.45 -67.67
C GLY A 24 49.31 -10.29 -67.47
N ILE A 25 48.81 -10.07 -66.23
CA ILE A 25 47.91 -8.97 -65.88
C ILE A 25 48.72 -7.80 -65.31
N GLU A 26 48.47 -6.59 -65.81
CA GLU A 26 49.12 -5.37 -65.32
C GLU A 26 48.72 -5.04 -63.87
N PRO A 27 49.63 -4.44 -63.06
CA PRO A 27 49.37 -4.08 -61.68
C PRO A 27 48.09 -3.30 -61.41
N GLY A 28 47.77 -2.31 -62.24
CA GLY A 28 46.56 -1.52 -62.07
C GLY A 28 45.28 -2.37 -62.14
N THR A 29 45.24 -3.38 -63.00
CA THR A 29 44.05 -4.21 -63.23
C THR A 29 43.84 -5.19 -62.08
N TYR A 30 44.86 -5.95 -61.65
CA TYR A 30 44.66 -6.89 -60.56
C TYR A 30 44.41 -6.16 -59.23
N LEU A 31 45.02 -4.99 -59.00
CA LEU A 31 44.79 -4.19 -57.80
C LEU A 31 43.36 -3.64 -57.76
N ALA A 32 42.83 -3.17 -58.91
CA ALA A 32 41.44 -2.76 -59.04
C ALA A 32 40.45 -3.91 -58.74
N VAL A 33 40.75 -5.13 -59.23
CA VAL A 33 39.95 -6.33 -58.92
C VAL A 33 40.00 -6.64 -57.42
N VAL A 34 41.18 -6.60 -56.79
CA VAL A 34 41.33 -6.82 -55.34
C VAL A 34 40.53 -5.79 -54.55
N TYR A 35 40.62 -4.50 -54.88
CA TYR A 35 39.82 -3.47 -54.21
C TYR A 35 38.32 -3.64 -54.44
N ALA A 36 37.89 -4.00 -55.65
CA ALA A 36 36.48 -4.28 -55.94
C ALA A 36 35.96 -5.47 -55.11
N LEU A 37 36.75 -6.54 -54.96
CA LEU A 37 36.40 -7.68 -54.10
C LEU A 37 36.34 -7.30 -52.63
N ILE A 38 37.28 -6.49 -52.13
CA ILE A 38 37.24 -5.98 -50.75
C ILE A 38 35.99 -5.13 -50.52
N ILE A 39 35.68 -4.20 -51.44
CA ILE A 39 34.48 -3.36 -51.36
C ILE A 39 33.22 -4.23 -51.39
N LEU A 40 33.14 -5.23 -52.28
CA LEU A 40 32.01 -6.15 -52.34
C LEU A 40 31.87 -6.96 -51.04
N GLY A 41 32.97 -7.43 -50.47
CA GLY A 41 32.99 -8.11 -49.17
C GLY A 41 32.51 -7.21 -48.04
N LEU A 42 32.97 -5.95 -47.99
CA LEU A 42 32.51 -4.96 -47.02
C LEU A 42 31.02 -4.65 -47.20
N LEU A 43 30.56 -4.48 -48.44
CA LEU A 43 29.14 -4.27 -48.75
C LEU A 43 28.29 -5.48 -48.34
N PHE A 44 28.76 -6.71 -48.55
CA PHE A 44 28.06 -7.91 -48.07
C PHE A 44 27.98 -7.95 -46.54
N LEU A 45 29.08 -7.68 -45.84
CA LEU A 45 29.13 -7.65 -44.38
C LEU A 45 28.23 -6.55 -43.79
N LEU A 46 28.10 -5.41 -44.47
CA LEU A 46 27.26 -4.30 -44.03
C LEU A 46 25.77 -4.49 -44.41
N LEU A 47 25.49 -5.01 -45.61
CA LEU A 47 24.15 -5.02 -46.19
C LEU A 47 23.43 -6.37 -46.09
N PHE A 48 24.10 -7.51 -45.99
CA PHE A 48 23.43 -8.81 -46.03
C PHE A 48 23.72 -9.69 -44.81
N TYR A 49 24.97 -9.72 -44.35
CA TYR A 49 25.39 -10.58 -43.24
C TYR A 49 24.56 -10.43 -41.96
N PRO A 50 24.16 -9.21 -41.51
CA PRO A 50 23.38 -9.06 -40.29
C PRO A 50 21.97 -9.64 -40.40
N GLY A 51 21.32 -9.52 -41.56
CA GLY A 51 19.97 -10.04 -41.82
C GLY A 51 19.93 -11.56 -42.01
N LEU A 52 21.07 -12.19 -42.30
CA LEU A 52 21.22 -13.65 -42.38
C LEU A 52 21.52 -14.29 -41.02
N THR A 53 22.29 -13.60 -40.17
CA THR A 53 22.76 -14.14 -38.88
C THR A 53 21.78 -13.90 -37.73
N LYS A 54 20.99 -12.82 -37.77
CA LYS A 54 19.98 -12.50 -36.76
C LYS A 54 18.65 -12.15 -37.43
N PRO A 55 17.97 -13.14 -38.03
CA PRO A 55 16.70 -12.90 -38.72
C PRO A 55 15.60 -12.52 -37.71
N GLY A 56 14.89 -11.43 -37.97
CA GLY A 56 13.79 -10.97 -37.12
C GLY A 56 13.47 -9.49 -37.30
N SER A 57 12.68 -8.96 -36.37
CA SER A 57 12.23 -7.57 -36.39
C SER A 57 12.17 -6.95 -34.99
N GLN A 58 12.34 -5.63 -34.92
CA GLN A 58 12.14 -4.90 -33.67
C GLN A 58 10.66 -4.55 -33.52
N PHE A 59 10.11 -4.86 -32.35
CA PHE A 59 8.75 -4.50 -31.96
C PHE A 59 8.79 -3.38 -30.93
N THR A 60 8.02 -2.32 -31.17
CA THR A 60 7.66 -1.35 -30.13
C THR A 60 6.29 -1.75 -29.58
N ILE A 61 6.26 -2.20 -28.33
CA ILE A 61 5.04 -2.71 -27.69
C ILE A 61 4.54 -1.65 -26.70
N ASN A 62 3.33 -1.18 -26.91
CA ASN A 62 2.60 -0.29 -26.01
C ASN A 62 1.42 -1.03 -25.40
N THR A 63 1.05 -0.69 -24.17
CA THR A 63 -0.18 -1.19 -23.56
C THR A 63 -0.99 -0.07 -22.96
N GLU A 64 -2.31 -0.26 -22.93
CA GLU A 64 -3.26 0.59 -22.22
C GLU A 64 -3.98 -0.24 -21.15
N PRO A 65 -3.82 0.06 -19.85
CA PRO A 65 -2.88 1.03 -19.29
C PRO A 65 -1.40 0.62 -19.45
N SER A 66 -0.49 1.60 -19.32
CA SER A 66 0.96 1.38 -19.45
C SER A 66 1.57 0.69 -18.22
N GLY A 67 2.72 0.04 -18.41
CA GLY A 67 3.45 -0.65 -17.34
C GLY A 67 3.21 -2.16 -17.25
N ALA A 68 2.62 -2.78 -18.27
CA ALA A 68 2.42 -4.22 -18.32
C ALA A 68 3.75 -4.96 -18.56
N ALA A 69 3.95 -6.07 -17.86
CA ALA A 69 5.06 -6.99 -18.11
C ALA A 69 4.81 -7.73 -19.43
N ILE A 70 5.75 -7.60 -20.36
CA ILE A 70 5.70 -8.21 -21.68
C ILE A 70 6.52 -9.49 -21.69
N ARG A 71 5.91 -10.59 -22.13
CA ARG A 71 6.54 -11.90 -22.26
C ARG A 71 6.42 -12.38 -23.70
N ILE A 72 7.49 -12.97 -24.22
CA ILE A 72 7.52 -13.66 -25.51
C ILE A 72 7.84 -15.12 -25.24
N ASP A 73 6.95 -16.01 -25.64
CA ASP A 73 7.03 -17.46 -25.37
C ASP A 73 7.32 -17.74 -23.89
N ASP A 74 6.55 -17.07 -23.01
CA ASP A 74 6.64 -17.08 -21.55
C ASP A 74 7.90 -16.48 -20.91
N VAL A 75 8.86 -16.01 -21.72
CA VAL A 75 10.07 -15.34 -21.25
C VAL A 75 9.85 -13.84 -21.14
N TYR A 76 10.11 -13.27 -19.96
CA TYR A 76 10.02 -11.82 -19.73
C TYR A 76 11.02 -11.05 -20.59
N GLN A 77 10.55 -10.02 -21.30
CA GLN A 77 11.36 -9.18 -22.18
C GLN A 77 11.47 -7.72 -21.72
N GLY A 78 10.52 -7.26 -20.89
CA GLY A 78 10.50 -5.87 -20.42
C GLY A 78 9.12 -5.41 -19.97
N THR A 79 9.00 -4.12 -19.66
CA THR A 79 7.76 -3.48 -19.23
C THR A 79 7.33 -2.45 -20.28
N SER A 80 6.06 -2.46 -20.69
CA SER A 80 5.54 -1.53 -21.69
C SER A 80 5.53 -0.07 -21.20
N PRO A 81 5.78 0.93 -22.07
CA PRO A 81 6.22 0.77 -23.45
C PRO A 81 7.67 0.27 -23.55
N CYS A 82 7.92 -0.72 -24.40
CA CYS A 82 9.28 -1.27 -24.60
C CYS A 82 9.58 -1.55 -26.06
N ARG A 83 10.88 -1.62 -26.38
CA ARG A 83 11.39 -2.08 -27.68
C ARG A 83 12.11 -3.40 -27.50
N ILE A 84 11.66 -4.43 -28.22
CA ILE A 84 12.20 -5.78 -28.11
C ILE A 84 12.47 -6.35 -29.50
N PHE A 85 13.52 -7.15 -29.63
CA PHE A 85 13.78 -7.92 -30.85
C PHE A 85 13.06 -9.26 -30.77
N ILE A 86 12.23 -9.56 -31.77
CA ILE A 86 11.57 -10.86 -31.89
C ILE A 86 12.23 -11.61 -33.06
N PRO A 87 12.73 -12.84 -32.85
CA PRO A 87 13.26 -13.68 -33.94
C PRO A 87 12.22 -13.91 -35.03
N GLN A 88 12.66 -14.19 -36.25
CA GLN A 88 11.76 -14.52 -37.35
C GLN A 88 10.94 -15.77 -37.02
N GLY A 89 9.61 -15.68 -37.15
CA GLY A 89 8.70 -16.78 -36.84
C GLY A 89 7.38 -16.32 -36.22
N GLN A 90 6.56 -17.29 -35.80
CA GLN A 90 5.40 -17.03 -34.95
C GLN A 90 5.81 -17.15 -33.48
N HIS A 91 5.39 -16.18 -32.68
CA HIS A 91 5.67 -16.12 -31.25
C HIS A 91 4.41 -15.78 -30.47
N ARG A 92 4.29 -16.30 -29.25
CA ARG A 92 3.21 -15.92 -28.33
C ARG A 92 3.65 -14.71 -27.52
N LEU A 93 2.93 -13.60 -27.66
CA LEU A 93 3.09 -12.43 -26.82
C LEU A 93 2.02 -12.44 -25.73
N THR A 94 2.46 -12.29 -24.48
CA THR A 94 1.57 -12.14 -23.32
C THR A 94 1.89 -10.85 -22.59
N ALA A 95 0.88 -10.00 -22.38
CA ALA A 95 0.97 -8.81 -21.54
C ALA A 95 0.25 -9.05 -20.21
N VAL A 96 0.95 -8.81 -19.09
CA VAL A 96 0.42 -9.04 -17.74
C VAL A 96 0.54 -7.78 -16.90
N LEU A 97 -0.54 -7.38 -16.25
CA LEU A 97 -0.56 -6.26 -15.31
C LEU A 97 -1.43 -6.63 -14.09
N PRO A 98 -0.97 -6.39 -12.85
CA PRO A 98 -1.76 -6.67 -11.65
C PRO A 98 -3.12 -5.95 -11.68
N GLY A 99 -4.18 -6.68 -11.33
CA GLY A 99 -5.57 -6.21 -11.40
C GLY A 99 -6.25 -6.36 -12.77
N PHE A 100 -5.52 -6.78 -13.81
CA PHE A 100 -6.05 -6.94 -15.18
C PHE A 100 -5.92 -8.38 -15.67
N SER A 101 -6.84 -8.80 -16.55
CA SER A 101 -6.74 -10.07 -17.25
C SER A 101 -5.53 -10.03 -18.21
N PRO A 102 -4.69 -11.08 -18.23
CA PRO A 102 -3.62 -11.19 -19.20
C PRO A 102 -4.14 -11.12 -20.63
N GLU A 103 -3.49 -10.33 -21.48
CA GLU A 103 -3.81 -10.25 -22.92
C GLU A 103 -2.79 -11.08 -23.70
N GLU A 104 -3.26 -12.05 -24.49
CA GLU A 104 -2.43 -12.92 -25.31
C GLU A 104 -2.67 -12.68 -26.79
N GLN A 105 -1.57 -12.53 -27.56
CA GLN A 105 -1.63 -12.37 -29.00
C GLN A 105 -0.53 -13.16 -29.70
N THR A 106 -0.87 -13.84 -30.79
CA THR A 106 0.13 -14.44 -31.67
C THR A 106 0.69 -13.36 -32.59
N VAL A 107 2.00 -13.14 -32.54
CA VAL A 107 2.69 -12.18 -33.41
C VAL A 107 3.57 -12.93 -34.41
N THR A 108 3.58 -12.47 -35.66
CA THR A 108 4.47 -13.01 -36.69
C THR A 108 5.57 -11.99 -36.97
N SER A 109 6.82 -12.36 -36.67
CA SER A 109 7.98 -11.55 -36.99
C SER A 109 8.53 -11.94 -38.37
N GLY A 110 8.63 -10.93 -39.23
CA GLY A 110 9.31 -11.06 -40.52
C GLY A 110 10.82 -10.88 -40.40
N ASN A 111 11.52 -10.95 -41.54
CA ASN A 111 12.94 -10.64 -41.63
C ASN A 111 13.21 -9.72 -42.83
N ARG A 112 14.15 -8.79 -42.67
CA ARG A 112 14.72 -8.01 -43.76
C ARG A 112 16.17 -8.45 -43.93
N VAL A 113 16.51 -9.01 -45.09
CA VAL A 113 17.87 -9.48 -45.36
C VAL A 113 18.78 -8.34 -45.82
N PHE A 114 18.31 -7.48 -46.73
CA PHE A 114 19.08 -6.36 -47.28
C PHE A 114 19.06 -5.13 -46.37
N ALA A 115 20.23 -4.57 -46.11
CA ALA A 115 20.51 -3.40 -45.30
C ALA A 115 19.86 -3.44 -43.90
N SER A 116 19.72 -4.61 -43.29
CA SER A 116 19.02 -4.79 -42.00
C SER A 116 19.70 -4.09 -40.81
N LEU A 117 21.02 -3.89 -40.90
CA LEU A 117 21.79 -3.12 -39.93
C LEU A 117 21.45 -1.62 -39.98
N LEU A 118 21.19 -1.09 -41.17
CA LEU A 118 20.89 0.34 -41.39
C LEU A 118 19.40 0.63 -41.25
N PHE A 119 18.57 -0.30 -41.70
CA PHE A 119 17.12 -0.17 -41.76
C PHE A 119 16.46 -1.44 -41.22
N PRO A 120 16.53 -1.72 -39.92
CA PRO A 120 15.84 -2.87 -39.33
C PRO A 120 14.33 -2.80 -39.58
N LEU A 121 13.67 -3.96 -39.65
CA LEU A 121 12.21 -4.01 -39.74
C LEU A 121 11.61 -3.61 -38.39
N HIS A 122 10.79 -2.57 -38.38
CA HIS A 122 10.13 -2.04 -37.18
C HIS A 122 8.62 -2.26 -37.26
N THR A 123 8.04 -2.82 -36.20
CA THR A 123 6.61 -3.01 -36.04
C THR A 123 6.16 -2.39 -34.71
N THR A 124 5.03 -1.70 -34.71
CA THR A 124 4.42 -1.19 -33.48
C THR A 124 3.19 -2.00 -33.16
N LEU A 125 3.06 -2.42 -31.91
CA LEU A 125 1.90 -3.13 -31.39
C LEU A 125 1.33 -2.38 -30.20
N SER A 126 0.01 -2.27 -30.14
CA SER A 126 -0.71 -1.69 -29.01
C SER A 126 -1.73 -2.70 -28.50
N LEU A 127 -1.70 -2.97 -27.20
CA LEU A 127 -2.59 -3.92 -26.52
C LEU A 127 -3.43 -3.18 -25.48
N GLU A 128 -4.69 -3.53 -25.34
CA GLU A 128 -5.57 -2.99 -24.30
C GLU A 128 -5.86 -4.11 -23.28
N LEU A 129 -5.44 -3.93 -22.03
CA LEU A 129 -5.72 -4.89 -20.97
C LEU A 129 -7.06 -4.55 -20.32
N LYS A 130 -7.88 -5.55 -20.03
CA LYS A 130 -9.20 -5.36 -19.41
C LYS A 130 -9.18 -5.79 -17.95
N ALA A 131 -9.81 -5.01 -17.08
CA ALA A 131 -10.11 -5.43 -15.72
C ALA A 131 -11.46 -6.15 -15.70
N GLU A 132 -11.54 -7.33 -15.08
CA GLU A 132 -12.80 -8.06 -14.91
C GLU A 132 -13.76 -7.29 -14.00
N ASP A 133 -13.24 -6.75 -12.90
CA ASP A 133 -13.88 -5.75 -12.06
C ASP A 133 -13.18 -4.40 -12.27
N PRO A 134 -13.85 -3.40 -12.88
CA PRO A 134 -13.26 -2.09 -13.15
C PRO A 134 -12.71 -1.35 -11.92
N ILE A 135 -13.19 -1.68 -10.71
CA ILE A 135 -12.76 -1.04 -9.45
C ILE A 135 -11.56 -1.75 -8.82
N GLN A 136 -11.39 -3.05 -9.05
CA GLN A 136 -10.36 -3.85 -8.37
C GLN A 136 -8.94 -3.29 -8.48
N PRO A 137 -8.43 -2.90 -9.67
CA PRO A 137 -7.08 -2.33 -9.78
C PRO A 137 -6.86 -1.11 -8.89
N VAL A 138 -7.90 -0.26 -8.77
CA VAL A 138 -7.85 0.93 -7.91
C VAL A 138 -7.91 0.53 -6.45
N LEU A 139 -8.81 -0.38 -6.08
CA LEU A 139 -8.97 -0.83 -4.71
C LEU A 139 -7.69 -1.48 -4.15
N GLU A 140 -7.03 -2.35 -4.91
CA GLU A 140 -5.76 -2.96 -4.52
C GLU A 140 -4.66 -1.91 -4.27
N GLY A 141 -4.61 -0.88 -5.13
CA GLY A 141 -3.69 0.25 -4.95
C GLY A 141 -4.00 1.09 -3.72
N VAL A 142 -5.29 1.34 -3.43
CA VAL A 142 -5.72 2.07 -2.22
C VAL A 142 -5.37 1.29 -0.95
N LYS A 143 -5.55 -0.03 -0.94
CA LYS A 143 -5.12 -0.90 0.18
C LYS A 143 -3.60 -0.88 0.36
N SER A 144 -2.87 -0.95 -0.74
CA SER A 144 -1.39 -0.85 -0.73
C SER A 144 -0.94 0.52 -0.20
N TYR A 145 -1.61 1.60 -0.59
CA TYR A 145 -1.35 2.94 -0.09
C TYR A 145 -1.61 3.05 1.43
N ALA A 146 -2.73 2.50 1.90
CA ALA A 146 -3.02 2.46 3.33
C ALA A 146 -1.91 1.73 4.11
N ALA A 147 -1.43 0.57 3.61
CA ALA A 147 -0.33 -0.17 4.22
C ALA A 147 0.99 0.63 4.21
N TRP A 148 1.36 1.25 3.08
CA TRP A 148 2.58 2.06 2.97
C TRP A 148 2.54 3.32 3.85
N SER A 149 1.36 3.81 4.23
CA SER A 149 1.22 4.97 5.12
C SER A 149 1.83 4.75 6.52
N PHE A 150 2.03 3.49 6.93
CA PHE A 150 2.65 3.12 8.21
C PHE A 150 4.18 3.08 8.18
N ALA A 151 4.79 3.17 6.99
CA ALA A 151 6.25 3.14 6.86
C ALA A 151 6.95 4.44 7.33
N GLY A 152 6.19 5.47 7.68
CA GLY A 152 6.70 6.77 8.11
C GLY A 152 7.16 7.67 6.96
N GLU A 153 7.93 8.71 7.28
CA GLU A 153 8.50 9.63 6.28
C GLU A 153 9.65 8.98 5.51
N PRO A 154 9.83 9.29 4.22
CA PRO A 154 10.96 8.78 3.44
C PRO A 154 12.29 9.32 3.98
N SER A 155 13.36 8.59 3.69
CA SER A 155 14.73 8.99 4.00
C SER A 155 15.61 8.96 2.75
N ALA A 156 16.88 9.35 2.87
CA ALA A 156 17.81 9.28 1.75
C ALA A 156 18.01 7.84 1.22
N THR A 157 17.80 6.83 2.07
CA THR A 157 17.99 5.41 1.73
C THR A 157 16.69 4.67 1.47
N TYR A 158 15.54 5.28 1.76
CA TYR A 158 14.23 4.64 1.65
C TYR A 158 13.18 5.62 1.11
N GLN A 159 12.45 5.20 0.08
CA GLN A 159 11.41 6.02 -0.55
C GLN A 159 10.10 5.27 -0.55
N VAL A 160 9.01 5.98 -0.25
CA VAL A 160 7.65 5.42 -0.28
C VAL A 160 7.10 5.54 -1.72
N PRO A 161 6.64 4.43 -2.33
CA PRO A 161 6.11 4.46 -3.70
C PRO A 161 4.77 5.19 -3.79
N LEU A 162 4.46 5.75 -4.97
CA LEU A 162 3.22 6.49 -5.25
C LEU A 162 2.10 5.58 -5.74
N VAL A 163 1.83 4.53 -4.97
CA VAL A 163 0.94 3.42 -5.39
C VAL A 163 -0.52 3.85 -5.55
N LEU A 164 -0.99 4.89 -4.84
CA LEU A 164 -2.36 5.36 -4.96
C LEU A 164 -2.59 6.04 -6.32
N SER A 165 -1.72 6.99 -6.67
CA SER A 165 -1.85 7.70 -7.94
C SER A 165 -1.51 6.81 -9.13
N GLU A 166 -0.60 5.84 -8.97
CA GLU A 166 -0.32 4.82 -9.99
C GLU A 166 -1.53 3.92 -10.24
N ALA A 167 -2.20 3.44 -9.19
CA ALA A 167 -3.40 2.62 -9.33
C ALA A 167 -4.57 3.40 -9.94
N MET A 168 -4.75 4.66 -9.54
CA MET A 168 -5.77 5.53 -10.13
C MET A 168 -5.46 5.83 -11.61
N TYR A 169 -4.20 6.09 -11.97
CA TYR A 169 -3.78 6.24 -13.36
C TYR A 169 -4.14 5.00 -14.21
N ARG A 170 -3.89 3.79 -13.69
CA ARG A 170 -4.13 2.54 -14.43
C ARG A 170 -5.60 2.13 -14.48
N GLY A 171 -6.34 2.28 -13.39
CA GLY A 171 -7.69 1.72 -13.24
C GLY A 171 -8.83 2.71 -13.47
N ALA A 172 -8.62 4.01 -13.21
CA ALA A 172 -9.73 4.97 -13.19
C ALA A 172 -10.44 5.11 -14.54
N TYR A 173 -9.74 4.89 -15.66
CA TYR A 173 -10.34 4.96 -16.98
C TYR A 173 -11.47 3.94 -17.15
N GLN A 174 -11.18 2.66 -16.87
CA GLN A 174 -12.18 1.59 -17.02
C GLN A 174 -13.28 1.72 -15.97
N ALA A 175 -12.94 2.08 -14.73
CA ALA A 175 -13.91 2.39 -13.67
C ALA A 175 -14.88 3.50 -14.09
N SER A 176 -14.35 4.65 -14.52
CA SER A 176 -15.14 5.82 -14.92
C SER A 176 -16.02 5.51 -16.14
N LYS A 177 -15.47 4.82 -17.15
CA LYS A 177 -16.22 4.38 -18.33
C LYS A 177 -17.37 3.42 -18.00
N SER A 178 -17.22 2.63 -16.94
CA SER A 178 -18.25 1.73 -16.41
C SER A 178 -19.20 2.38 -15.40
N GLY A 179 -19.10 3.70 -15.19
CA GLY A 179 -20.02 4.47 -14.34
C GLY A 179 -19.64 4.53 -12.86
N HIS A 180 -18.43 4.08 -12.48
CA HIS A 180 -18.02 3.99 -11.08
C HIS A 180 -17.30 5.23 -10.53
N ILE A 181 -17.63 6.43 -11.02
CA ILE A 181 -16.94 7.66 -10.61
C ILE A 181 -17.18 7.98 -9.13
N ASP A 182 -18.37 7.68 -8.60
CA ASP A 182 -18.71 7.94 -7.21
C ASP A 182 -18.01 6.96 -6.25
N GLU A 183 -17.80 5.71 -6.68
CA GLU A 183 -16.95 4.75 -5.97
C GLU A 183 -15.49 5.24 -5.90
N LEU A 184 -14.94 5.75 -7.00
CA LEU A 184 -13.58 6.31 -7.00
C LEU A 184 -13.44 7.50 -6.02
N LYS A 185 -14.44 8.40 -5.99
CA LYS A 185 -14.49 9.52 -5.04
C LYS A 185 -14.61 9.02 -3.59
N GLY A 186 -15.44 8.01 -3.36
CA GLY A 186 -15.61 7.41 -2.03
C GLY A 186 -14.35 6.72 -1.53
N LEU A 187 -13.65 5.99 -2.40
CA LEU A 187 -12.32 5.42 -2.12
C LEU A 187 -11.29 6.50 -1.82
N LEU A 188 -11.30 7.60 -2.59
CA LEU A 188 -10.38 8.73 -2.36
C LEU A 188 -10.62 9.40 -1.00
N ALA A 189 -11.88 9.64 -0.64
CA ALA A 189 -12.25 10.20 0.66
C ALA A 189 -11.82 9.29 1.82
N ALA A 190 -11.98 7.97 1.68
CA ALA A 190 -11.54 7.01 2.70
C ALA A 190 -10.00 6.91 2.76
N ALA A 191 -9.31 6.97 1.62
CA ALA A 191 -7.85 7.01 1.55
C ALA A 191 -7.25 8.26 2.21
N ALA A 192 -7.95 9.40 2.19
CA ALA A 192 -7.47 10.64 2.82
C ALA A 192 -7.16 10.46 4.33
N ARG A 193 -7.85 9.55 5.02
CA ARG A 193 -7.63 9.21 6.44
C ARG A 193 -6.26 8.60 6.73
N PHE A 194 -5.55 8.13 5.69
CA PHE A 194 -4.20 7.57 5.77
C PHE A 194 -3.10 8.56 5.37
N ALA A 195 -3.44 9.78 4.97
CA ALA A 195 -2.46 10.79 4.52
C ALA A 195 -1.72 11.48 5.70
N GLY A 196 -1.14 10.69 6.60
CA GLY A 196 -0.43 11.17 7.79
C GLY A 196 0.99 11.71 7.52
N THR A 197 1.57 11.41 6.35
CA THR A 197 2.93 11.83 5.96
C THR A 197 2.90 12.74 4.75
N THR A 198 3.98 13.49 4.52
CA THR A 198 4.11 14.40 3.37
C THR A 198 4.00 13.66 2.03
N VAL A 199 4.57 12.45 1.94
CA VAL A 199 4.50 11.62 0.72
C VAL A 199 3.12 11.06 0.49
N ALA A 200 2.43 10.61 1.55
CA ALA A 200 1.07 10.10 1.44
C ALA A 200 0.12 11.22 1.00
N LEU A 201 0.24 12.42 1.57
CA LEU A 201 -0.51 13.60 1.13
C LEU A 201 -0.22 13.96 -0.34
N ARG A 202 1.05 13.88 -0.77
CA ARG A 202 1.42 14.10 -2.17
C ARG A 202 0.75 13.09 -3.10
N ASP A 203 0.75 11.81 -2.74
CA ASP A 203 0.12 10.75 -3.54
C ASP A 203 -1.41 10.91 -3.62
N LEU A 204 -2.05 11.22 -2.49
CA LEU A 204 -3.47 11.57 -2.42
C LEU A 204 -3.80 12.78 -3.32
N SER A 205 -2.99 13.84 -3.24
CA SER A 205 -3.21 15.06 -4.03
C SER A 205 -3.09 14.80 -5.54
N ARG A 206 -2.16 13.93 -5.97
CA ARG A 206 -2.03 13.52 -7.38
C ARG A 206 -3.26 12.71 -7.82
N THR A 207 -3.72 11.82 -6.96
CA THR A 207 -4.88 10.95 -7.20
C THR A 207 -6.16 11.73 -7.46
N GLN A 208 -6.38 12.85 -6.77
CA GLN A 208 -7.54 13.74 -6.99
C GLN A 208 -7.70 14.10 -8.48
N PHE A 209 -6.60 14.41 -9.18
CA PHE A 209 -6.66 14.77 -10.60
C PHE A 209 -6.96 13.57 -11.50
N PHE A 210 -6.52 12.36 -11.12
CA PHE A 210 -6.80 11.14 -11.87
C PHE A 210 -8.26 10.69 -11.76
N VAL A 211 -8.93 10.95 -10.65
CA VAL A 211 -10.37 10.65 -10.50
C VAL A 211 -11.20 11.39 -11.56
N HIS A 212 -10.99 12.70 -11.72
CA HIS A 212 -11.79 13.51 -12.65
C HIS A 212 -11.35 13.42 -14.11
N SER A 213 -10.09 13.06 -14.36
CA SER A 213 -9.60 12.79 -15.72
C SER A 213 -9.86 11.34 -16.16
N GLY A 214 -10.38 10.48 -15.27
CA GLY A 214 -10.52 9.05 -15.54
C GLY A 214 -9.18 8.41 -15.87
N GLY A 215 -8.12 8.76 -15.14
CA GLY A 215 -6.76 8.25 -15.36
C GLY A 215 -6.03 8.88 -16.55
N LEU A 216 -6.69 9.73 -17.34
CA LEU A 216 -6.10 10.38 -18.51
C LEU A 216 -5.31 11.65 -18.13
N ALA A 217 -4.67 12.26 -19.13
CA ALA A 217 -4.05 13.57 -18.95
C ALA A 217 -5.09 14.61 -18.51
N PRO A 218 -4.83 15.42 -17.47
CA PRO A 218 -5.80 16.38 -16.95
C PRO A 218 -6.08 17.48 -17.99
N SER A 219 -7.35 17.61 -18.38
CA SER A 219 -7.85 18.75 -19.15
C SER A 219 -8.09 19.96 -18.24
N GLY A 220 -8.24 21.16 -18.82
CA GLY A 220 -8.59 22.35 -18.04
C GLY A 220 -9.89 22.17 -17.23
N LEU A 221 -10.90 21.52 -17.83
CA LEU A 221 -12.16 21.22 -17.15
C LEU A 221 -11.98 20.20 -16.02
N ALA A 222 -11.27 19.08 -16.28
CA ALA A 222 -11.03 18.07 -15.27
C ALA A 222 -10.22 18.63 -14.08
N THR A 223 -9.27 19.54 -14.36
CA THR A 223 -8.50 20.25 -13.34
C THR A 223 -9.39 21.12 -12.46
N LEU A 224 -10.28 21.91 -13.06
CA LEU A 224 -11.23 22.75 -12.32
C LEU A 224 -12.18 21.91 -11.45
N SER A 225 -12.75 20.83 -12.00
CA SER A 225 -13.60 19.90 -11.24
C SER A 225 -12.83 19.24 -10.09
N SER A 226 -11.59 18.84 -10.32
CA SER A 226 -10.72 18.26 -9.27
C SER A 226 -10.50 19.23 -8.11
N LEU A 227 -10.23 20.50 -8.43
CA LEU A 227 -10.03 21.54 -7.41
C LEU A 227 -11.33 21.87 -6.67
N GLN A 228 -12.46 21.91 -7.38
CA GLN A 228 -13.76 22.15 -6.77
C GLN A 228 -14.12 21.05 -5.76
N ASP A 229 -13.97 19.78 -6.14
CA ASP A 229 -14.27 18.64 -5.26
C ASP A 229 -13.29 18.58 -4.08
N ALA A 230 -12.00 18.88 -4.30
CA ALA A 230 -11.04 18.95 -3.21
C ALA A 230 -11.41 20.05 -2.20
N LEU A 231 -11.78 21.26 -2.67
CA LEU A 231 -12.20 22.35 -1.80
C LEU A 231 -13.53 22.05 -1.08
N ALA A 232 -14.47 21.37 -1.74
CA ALA A 232 -15.70 20.91 -1.12
C ALA A 232 -15.39 19.93 0.02
N TYR A 233 -14.56 18.91 -0.25
CA TYR A 233 -14.13 17.94 0.76
C TYR A 233 -13.46 18.61 1.96
N LEU A 234 -12.55 19.57 1.73
CA LEU A 234 -11.89 20.31 2.80
C LEU A 234 -12.88 21.13 3.64
N ASN A 235 -13.90 21.72 3.03
CA ASN A 235 -14.91 22.51 3.74
C ASN A 235 -15.90 21.65 4.54
N GLU A 236 -16.21 20.45 4.04
CA GLU A 236 -17.05 19.47 4.73
C GLU A 236 -16.33 18.80 5.92
N ASN A 237 -14.99 18.89 5.94
CA ASN A 237 -14.15 18.29 6.97
C ASN A 237 -13.35 19.36 7.75
N PRO A 238 -13.90 19.92 8.85
CA PRO A 238 -13.16 20.88 9.67
C PRO A 238 -11.81 20.36 10.17
N ALA A 239 -11.71 19.05 10.38
CA ALA A 239 -10.48 18.36 10.75
C ALA A 239 -9.35 18.50 9.72
N ALA A 240 -9.69 18.75 8.46
CA ALA A 240 -8.72 18.96 7.40
C ALA A 240 -7.84 20.20 7.66
N SER A 241 -8.32 21.18 8.43
CA SER A 241 -7.54 22.36 8.80
C SER A 241 -6.28 22.00 9.60
N ARG A 242 -6.41 21.18 10.65
CA ARG A 242 -5.28 20.71 11.46
C ARG A 242 -4.42 19.71 10.71
N TRP A 243 -5.04 18.80 9.97
CA TRP A 243 -4.34 17.82 9.13
C TRP A 243 -3.40 18.51 8.13
N LEU A 244 -3.91 19.45 7.32
CA LEU A 244 -3.10 20.17 6.35
C LEU A 244 -2.01 20.99 7.03
N ALA A 245 -2.29 21.65 8.16
CA ALA A 245 -1.26 22.39 8.89
C ALA A 245 -0.12 21.49 9.41
N ALA A 246 -0.41 20.24 9.77
CA ALA A 246 0.58 19.27 10.21
C ALA A 246 1.39 18.67 9.05
N ALA A 247 0.76 18.46 7.89
CA ALA A 247 1.38 17.79 6.74
C ALA A 247 2.08 18.74 5.76
N LEU A 248 1.76 20.04 5.77
CA LEU A 248 2.35 21.01 4.85
C LEU A 248 3.76 21.46 5.29
N PRO A 249 4.63 21.85 4.34
CA PRO A 249 5.90 22.51 4.66
C PRO A 249 5.68 23.75 5.53
N SER A 250 6.65 24.07 6.39
CA SER A 250 6.53 25.11 7.42
C SER A 250 6.03 26.47 6.90
N ALA A 251 6.53 26.94 5.75
CA ALA A 251 6.08 28.20 5.14
C ALA A 251 4.60 28.17 4.72
N SER A 252 4.16 27.07 4.09
CA SER A 252 2.76 26.88 3.68
C SER A 252 1.85 26.66 4.88
N ALA A 253 2.31 25.93 5.89
CA ALA A 253 1.59 25.72 7.15
C ALA A 253 1.36 27.07 7.86
N GLN A 254 2.35 27.95 7.93
CA GLN A 254 2.21 29.29 8.53
C GLN A 254 1.17 30.15 7.80
N LEU A 255 1.18 30.14 6.46
CA LEU A 255 0.16 30.83 5.66
C LEU A 255 -1.24 30.29 5.95
N LEU A 256 -1.37 28.95 6.01
CA LEU A 256 -2.63 28.30 6.32
C LEU A 256 -3.11 28.66 7.72
N THR A 257 -2.27 28.55 8.75
CA THR A 257 -2.67 28.80 10.14
C THR A 257 -3.07 30.25 10.41
N ASN A 258 -2.54 31.19 9.61
CA ASN A 258 -2.90 32.60 9.70
C ASN A 258 -4.22 32.94 9.00
N SER A 259 -4.71 32.06 8.12
CA SER A 259 -5.95 32.26 7.38
C SER A 259 -7.20 32.23 8.27
N ASP A 260 -8.22 32.97 7.87
CA ASP A 260 -9.53 32.96 8.55
C ASP A 260 -10.20 31.59 8.47
N TRP A 261 -10.00 30.87 7.36
CA TRP A 261 -10.51 29.52 7.19
C TRP A 261 -9.94 28.56 8.25
N TYR A 262 -8.63 28.58 8.49
CA TYR A 262 -8.03 27.73 9.53
C TYR A 262 -8.51 28.12 10.92
N LYS A 263 -8.53 29.42 11.25
CA LYS A 263 -9.00 29.89 12.58
C LYS A 263 -10.44 29.48 12.85
N LYS A 264 -11.31 29.56 11.84
CA LYS A 264 -12.72 29.13 11.92
C LYS A 264 -12.85 27.62 12.14
N ASN A 265 -12.12 26.81 11.38
CA ASN A 265 -12.31 25.35 11.37
C ASN A 265 -11.50 24.60 12.44
N SER A 266 -10.33 25.11 12.82
CA SER A 266 -9.46 24.44 13.80
C SER A 266 -10.13 24.32 15.17
N ALA A 267 -10.94 25.29 15.60
CA ALA A 267 -11.68 25.18 16.85
C ALA A 267 -12.68 24.00 16.87
N ALA A 268 -13.29 23.69 15.72
CA ALA A 268 -14.26 22.60 15.54
C ALA A 268 -13.61 21.23 15.34
N SER A 269 -12.32 21.18 14.98
CA SER A 269 -11.54 19.96 14.68
C SER A 269 -11.17 19.13 15.93
N GLN A 270 -11.92 19.19 17.02
CA GLN A 270 -11.54 18.48 18.27
C GLN A 270 -11.46 16.96 18.04
N ASN A 271 -10.58 16.30 18.80
CA ASN A 271 -10.44 14.85 18.81
C ASN A 271 -11.84 14.22 19.01
N PRO A 272 -12.27 13.22 18.21
CA PRO A 272 -13.58 12.59 18.34
C PRO A 272 -13.84 12.06 19.76
N MET A 273 -12.78 11.65 20.46
CA MET A 273 -12.83 11.20 21.84
C MET A 273 -13.03 12.36 22.83
N ALA A 274 -12.53 13.56 22.52
CA ALA A 274 -12.75 14.74 23.36
C ALA A 274 -14.23 15.16 23.41
N ASN A 275 -15.00 14.88 22.34
CA ASN A 275 -16.44 15.10 22.32
C ASN A 275 -17.20 14.18 23.30
N LEU A 276 -16.58 13.07 23.74
CA LEU A 276 -17.16 12.13 24.70
C LEU A 276 -16.95 12.55 26.16
N ASN A 277 -16.13 13.57 26.43
CA ASN A 277 -15.86 14.03 27.81
C ASN A 277 -17.09 14.64 28.51
N GLY A 278 -18.18 14.92 27.77
CA GLY A 278 -19.46 15.37 28.30
C GLY A 278 -20.54 14.29 28.38
N GLU A 279 -20.28 13.06 27.91
CA GLU A 279 -21.25 11.96 27.98
C GLU A 279 -21.41 11.51 29.44
N GLN A 280 -22.65 11.35 29.92
CA GLN A 280 -22.90 10.77 31.24
C GLN A 280 -22.71 9.26 31.19
N VAL A 281 -21.61 8.79 31.76
CA VAL A 281 -21.26 7.36 31.84
C VAL A 281 -21.53 6.84 33.25
N GLN A 282 -22.29 5.74 33.36
CA GLN A 282 -22.68 5.15 34.64
C GLN A 282 -22.25 3.67 34.73
N LEU A 283 -21.86 3.25 35.94
CA LEU A 283 -21.57 1.85 36.23
C LEU A 283 -22.87 1.04 36.33
N GLY A 284 -22.85 -0.14 35.71
CA GLY A 284 -23.87 -1.17 35.79
C GLY A 284 -23.59 -2.25 36.84
N SER A 285 -24.27 -3.38 36.69
CA SER A 285 -23.99 -4.57 37.49
C SER A 285 -22.68 -5.25 37.09
N ARG A 286 -22.13 -6.05 38.02
CA ARG A 286 -21.04 -6.98 37.73
C ARG A 286 -21.58 -8.32 37.28
N ILE A 287 -20.90 -8.93 36.32
CA ILE A 287 -21.17 -10.28 35.84
C ILE A 287 -19.87 -11.09 35.77
N ASN A 288 -19.98 -12.41 35.84
CA ASN A 288 -18.84 -13.31 35.66
C ASN A 288 -19.05 -14.13 34.38
N ILE A 289 -18.05 -14.16 33.52
CA ILE A 289 -18.04 -14.97 32.30
C ILE A 289 -16.72 -15.72 32.28
N GLY A 290 -16.80 -17.05 32.39
CA GLY A 290 -15.62 -17.90 32.52
C GLY A 290 -14.72 -17.45 33.71
N PRO A 291 -13.40 -17.29 33.50
CA PRO A 291 -12.47 -16.90 34.54
C PRO A 291 -12.41 -15.38 34.81
N LEU A 292 -13.22 -14.55 34.12
CA LEU A 292 -13.14 -13.10 34.19
C LEU A 292 -14.40 -12.47 34.83
N GLN A 293 -14.17 -11.41 35.60
CA GLN A 293 -15.20 -10.52 36.12
C GLN A 293 -15.33 -9.31 35.20
N PHE A 294 -16.56 -8.97 34.84
CA PHE A 294 -16.88 -7.83 34.00
C PHE A 294 -17.75 -6.82 34.74
N GLN A 295 -17.49 -5.55 34.48
CA GLN A 295 -18.23 -4.41 35.01
C GLN A 295 -19.06 -3.78 33.90
N GLY A 296 -20.37 -3.65 34.12
CA GLY A 296 -21.28 -2.98 33.18
C GLY A 296 -20.99 -1.48 33.10
N ILE A 297 -21.09 -0.93 31.89
CA ILE A 297 -20.95 0.49 31.56
C ILE A 297 -22.14 0.90 30.69
N HIS A 298 -22.77 2.01 31.04
CA HIS A 298 -23.86 2.61 30.29
C HIS A 298 -23.48 4.04 29.88
N SER A 299 -23.52 4.34 28.58
CA SER A 299 -23.36 5.70 28.04
C SER A 299 -24.42 5.96 26.98
N GLY A 300 -25.40 6.82 27.28
CA GLY A 300 -26.54 7.08 26.40
C GLY A 300 -27.31 5.80 26.06
N THR A 301 -27.32 5.43 24.77
CA THR A 301 -27.92 4.17 24.28
C THR A 301 -26.94 3.00 24.23
N SER A 302 -25.65 3.24 24.46
CA SER A 302 -24.61 2.20 24.42
C SER A 302 -24.50 1.52 25.78
N THR A 303 -24.64 0.19 25.79
CA THR A 303 -24.45 -0.64 26.99
C THR A 303 -23.51 -1.78 26.67
N PHE A 304 -22.45 -1.91 27.45
CA PHE A 304 -21.47 -3.00 27.33
C PHE A 304 -20.91 -3.34 28.70
N TYR A 305 -20.28 -4.50 28.83
CA TYR A 305 -19.54 -4.88 30.02
C TYR A 305 -18.06 -5.04 29.66
N MET A 306 -17.16 -4.54 30.50
CA MET A 306 -15.71 -4.64 30.26
C MET A 306 -15.06 -5.45 31.37
N ALA A 307 -14.10 -6.31 31.02
CA ALA A 307 -13.32 -7.05 32.01
C ALA A 307 -12.57 -6.08 32.93
N GLU A 308 -12.67 -6.31 34.25
CA GLU A 308 -12.07 -5.43 35.26
C GLU A 308 -10.54 -5.45 35.24
N THR A 309 -9.93 -6.52 34.71
CA THR A 309 -8.48 -6.68 34.56
C THR A 309 -8.11 -6.97 33.12
N GLU A 310 -6.85 -6.78 32.74
CA GLU A 310 -6.31 -7.47 31.56
C GLU A 310 -6.46 -8.99 31.71
N VAL A 311 -6.40 -9.70 30.58
CA VAL A 311 -6.39 -11.16 30.63
C VAL A 311 -5.20 -11.64 31.44
N THR A 312 -5.48 -12.51 32.42
CA THR A 312 -4.47 -13.04 33.32
C THR A 312 -3.86 -14.33 32.76
N GLN A 313 -2.65 -14.67 33.21
CA GLN A 313 -2.02 -15.96 32.90
C GLN A 313 -2.96 -17.13 33.24
N LYS A 314 -3.65 -17.07 34.38
CA LYS A 314 -4.62 -18.10 34.79
C LYS A 314 -5.79 -18.23 33.81
N ALA A 315 -6.32 -17.12 33.31
CA ALA A 315 -7.38 -17.14 32.32
C ALA A 315 -6.88 -17.68 30.98
N TRP A 316 -5.65 -17.30 30.59
CA TRP A 316 -4.99 -17.80 29.39
C TRP A 316 -4.72 -19.32 29.47
N ASP A 317 -4.27 -19.83 30.61
CA ASP A 317 -4.03 -21.25 30.82
C ASP A 317 -5.33 -22.06 30.69
N ALA A 318 -6.46 -21.52 31.14
CA ALA A 318 -7.77 -22.14 30.94
C ALA A 318 -8.20 -22.19 29.46
N PHE A 319 -7.86 -21.15 28.69
CA PHE A 319 -8.05 -21.14 27.24
C PHE A 319 -7.18 -22.21 26.55
N VAL A 320 -5.88 -22.23 26.83
CA VAL A 320 -4.92 -23.19 26.24
C VAL A 320 -5.25 -24.64 26.60
N ALA A 321 -5.82 -24.89 27.78
CA ALA A 321 -6.28 -26.23 28.18
C ALA A 321 -7.37 -26.80 27.25
N GLU A 322 -8.20 -25.94 26.66
CA GLU A 322 -9.23 -26.32 25.68
C GLU A 322 -8.78 -26.11 24.23
N HIS A 323 -7.81 -25.23 24.01
CA HIS A 323 -7.25 -24.84 22.71
C HIS A 323 -5.72 -24.98 22.69
N PRO A 324 -5.19 -26.22 22.71
CA PRO A 324 -3.74 -26.48 22.77
C PRO A 324 -2.96 -25.99 21.54
N GLU A 325 -3.64 -25.65 20.44
CA GLU A 325 -3.03 -25.00 19.28
C GLU A 325 -2.46 -23.60 19.59
N TRP A 326 -2.91 -22.95 20.67
CA TRP A 326 -2.38 -21.66 21.17
C TRP A 326 -1.37 -21.82 22.32
N ALA A 327 -0.89 -23.04 22.59
CA ALA A 327 0.12 -23.28 23.61
C ALA A 327 1.50 -22.71 23.19
N LYS A 328 2.34 -22.40 24.19
CA LYS A 328 3.69 -21.81 23.96
C LYS A 328 4.59 -22.71 23.09
N ASP A 329 4.45 -24.03 23.17
CA ASP A 329 5.20 -24.98 22.34
C ASP A 329 4.76 -25.01 20.86
N LYS A 330 3.69 -24.28 20.50
CA LYS A 330 3.23 -24.08 19.11
C LYS A 330 3.71 -22.77 18.51
N LYS A 331 4.53 -22.00 19.22
CA LYS A 331 4.96 -20.65 18.81
C LYS A 331 5.52 -20.61 17.39
N GLU A 332 6.43 -21.51 17.03
CA GLU A 332 7.06 -21.53 15.70
C GLU A 332 6.02 -21.77 14.58
N GLN A 333 5.02 -22.61 14.83
CA GLN A 333 3.93 -22.86 13.90
C GLN A 333 3.02 -21.64 13.75
N LEU A 334 2.67 -20.98 14.85
CA LEU A 334 1.85 -19.77 14.84
C LEU A 334 2.54 -18.60 14.14
N ILE A 335 3.86 -18.45 14.32
CA ILE A 335 4.68 -17.47 13.58
C ILE A 335 4.66 -17.78 12.08
N ALA A 336 4.86 -19.05 11.70
CA ALA A 336 4.83 -19.44 10.29
C ALA A 336 3.46 -19.20 9.63
N GLN A 337 2.37 -19.19 10.42
CA GLN A 337 1.02 -18.86 9.98
C GLN A 337 0.72 -17.35 9.97
N GLY A 338 1.64 -16.52 10.47
CA GLY A 338 1.43 -15.07 10.60
C GLY A 338 0.40 -14.70 11.68
N LEU A 339 0.18 -15.56 12.68
CA LEU A 339 -0.80 -15.34 13.75
C LEU A 339 -0.20 -14.64 14.98
N VAL A 340 1.10 -14.81 15.22
CA VAL A 340 1.80 -14.25 16.38
C VAL A 340 3.22 -13.84 16.00
N GLY A 341 3.82 -12.98 16.83
CA GLY A 341 5.19 -12.52 16.68
C GLY A 341 6.19 -13.32 17.53
N PRO A 342 7.50 -13.03 17.41
CA PRO A 342 8.56 -13.76 18.11
C PRO A 342 8.46 -13.79 19.64
N ASP A 343 7.91 -12.72 20.24
CA ASP A 343 7.76 -12.55 21.68
C ASP A 343 6.45 -13.13 22.24
N TYR A 344 5.77 -13.97 21.47
CA TYR A 344 4.54 -14.63 21.90
C TYR A 344 4.74 -15.46 23.17
N LEU A 345 3.99 -15.14 24.23
CA LEU A 345 4.08 -15.75 25.57
C LEU A 345 5.50 -15.69 26.18
N GLU A 346 6.30 -14.71 25.80
CA GLU A 346 7.60 -14.46 26.42
C GLU A 346 7.47 -13.52 27.61
N THR A 347 7.74 -14.05 28.81
CA THR A 347 7.64 -13.30 30.06
C THR A 347 8.85 -12.37 30.22
N PRO A 348 8.63 -11.05 30.41
CA PRO A 348 9.72 -10.13 30.66
C PRO A 348 10.32 -10.36 32.04
N GLN A 349 11.65 -10.24 32.15
CA GLN A 349 12.38 -10.30 33.42
C GLN A 349 12.46 -8.91 34.09
N ASP A 350 11.30 -8.26 34.26
CA ASP A 350 11.21 -6.93 34.89
C ASP A 350 10.16 -6.94 36.01
N ARG A 351 10.51 -6.33 37.15
CA ARG A 351 9.62 -6.20 38.32
C ARG A 351 8.48 -5.21 38.09
N ALA A 352 8.62 -4.32 37.11
CA ALA A 352 7.58 -3.38 36.71
C ALA A 352 6.46 -4.04 35.90
N TYR A 353 6.67 -5.27 35.40
CA TYR A 353 5.63 -5.99 34.65
C TYR A 353 4.37 -6.24 35.51
N PRO A 354 3.15 -6.00 34.98
CA PRO A 354 1.92 -6.24 35.71
C PRO A 354 1.79 -7.69 36.18
N SER A 355 1.83 -7.90 37.50
CA SER A 355 1.79 -9.24 38.09
C SER A 355 0.53 -10.00 37.66
N GLY A 356 0.73 -11.17 37.06
CA GLY A 356 -0.35 -12.08 36.67
C GLY A 356 -1.00 -11.79 35.32
N ALA A 357 -0.63 -10.70 34.63
CA ALA A 357 -1.04 -10.49 33.24
C ALA A 357 -0.36 -11.52 32.31
N VAL A 358 -1.05 -11.90 31.23
CA VAL A 358 -0.43 -12.75 30.19
C VAL A 358 0.43 -11.87 29.24
N PRO A 359 1.69 -12.24 28.96
CA PRO A 359 2.56 -11.43 28.12
C PRO A 359 2.43 -11.78 26.63
N GLY A 360 2.77 -10.83 25.76
CA GLY A 360 3.10 -11.15 24.37
C GLY A 360 1.91 -11.57 23.52
N ILE A 361 0.70 -11.10 23.80
CA ILE A 361 -0.49 -11.53 23.06
C ILE A 361 -0.66 -10.70 21.78
N SER A 362 -0.75 -11.37 20.63
CA SER A 362 -1.12 -10.74 19.35
C SER A 362 -2.61 -10.45 19.24
N TYR A 363 -3.00 -9.62 18.26
CA TYR A 363 -4.40 -9.32 18.00
C TYR A 363 -5.20 -10.59 17.64
N TYR A 364 -4.62 -11.48 16.83
CA TYR A 364 -5.28 -12.74 16.45
C TYR A 364 -5.45 -13.68 17.64
N ALA A 365 -4.43 -13.81 18.49
CA ALA A 365 -4.50 -14.60 19.72
C ALA A 365 -5.55 -14.02 20.70
N ALA A 366 -5.63 -12.69 20.81
CA ALA A 366 -6.64 -12.02 21.62
C ALA A 366 -8.07 -12.26 21.09
N LYS A 367 -8.26 -12.22 19.75
CA LYS A 367 -9.55 -12.58 19.13
C LYS A 367 -9.92 -14.04 19.39
N ALA A 368 -8.98 -14.98 19.25
CA ALA A 368 -9.24 -16.40 19.50
C ALA A 368 -9.67 -16.65 20.95
N PHE A 369 -9.02 -15.98 21.91
CA PHE A 369 -9.44 -16.01 23.31
C PHE A 369 -10.84 -15.44 23.50
N CYS A 370 -11.18 -14.32 22.86
CA CYS A 370 -12.53 -13.74 22.91
C CYS A 370 -13.59 -14.72 22.36
N THR A 371 -13.31 -15.38 21.23
CA THR A 371 -14.18 -16.42 20.65
C THR A 371 -14.38 -17.60 21.61
N TRP A 372 -13.32 -18.09 22.25
CA TRP A 372 -13.43 -19.13 23.27
C TRP A 372 -14.24 -18.66 24.48
N LEU A 373 -13.97 -17.46 24.98
CA LEU A 373 -14.66 -16.92 26.15
C LEU A 373 -16.14 -16.70 25.87
N ASP A 374 -16.51 -16.38 24.62
CA ASP A 374 -17.91 -16.31 24.21
C ASP A 374 -18.65 -17.62 24.47
N THR A 375 -18.02 -18.78 24.24
CA THR A 375 -18.62 -20.10 24.54
C THR A 375 -18.93 -20.31 26.02
N LYS A 376 -18.33 -19.51 26.91
CA LYS A 376 -18.56 -19.53 28.36
C LYS A 376 -19.66 -18.59 28.81
N VAL A 377 -20.23 -17.79 27.91
CA VAL A 377 -21.34 -16.87 28.21
C VAL A 377 -22.59 -17.68 28.56
N PRO A 378 -23.15 -17.52 29.78
CA PRO A 378 -24.39 -18.17 30.17
C PRO A 378 -25.55 -17.84 29.22
N GLN A 379 -26.39 -18.83 28.90
CA GLN A 379 -27.53 -18.65 27.98
C GLN A 379 -28.49 -17.53 28.44
N SER A 380 -28.61 -17.30 29.75
CA SER A 380 -29.41 -16.21 30.32
C SER A 380 -28.92 -14.81 29.93
N LEU A 381 -27.64 -14.65 29.58
CA LEU A 381 -27.02 -13.39 29.18
C LEU A 381 -27.01 -13.19 27.66
N ARG A 382 -27.07 -14.27 26.85
CA ARG A 382 -26.93 -14.22 25.39
C ARG A 382 -28.09 -13.56 24.63
N SER A 383 -29.28 -13.44 25.23
CA SER A 383 -30.47 -12.95 24.52
C SER A 383 -31.36 -12.07 25.39
N ALA A 384 -30.76 -11.11 26.08
CA ALA A 384 -31.51 -10.08 26.78
C ALA A 384 -32.25 -9.18 25.77
N LYS A 385 -33.58 -9.22 25.77
CA LYS A 385 -34.47 -8.27 25.04
C LYS A 385 -34.27 -8.25 23.51
N GLY A 386 -33.96 -9.39 22.88
CA GLY A 386 -33.84 -9.49 21.41
C GLY A 386 -32.56 -8.89 20.82
N VAL A 387 -31.62 -8.47 21.66
CA VAL A 387 -30.29 -8.01 21.26
C VAL A 387 -29.29 -9.12 21.57
N ARG A 388 -28.44 -9.44 20.60
CA ARG A 388 -27.35 -10.41 20.77
C ARG A 388 -26.12 -9.69 21.29
N PHE A 389 -25.58 -10.20 22.39
CA PHE A 389 -24.30 -9.77 22.92
C PHE A 389 -23.26 -10.85 22.64
N GLN A 390 -22.02 -10.43 22.42
CA GLN A 390 -20.88 -11.31 22.19
C GLN A 390 -19.65 -10.84 22.96
N ILE A 391 -18.77 -11.78 23.26
CA ILE A 391 -17.42 -11.45 23.72
C ILE A 391 -16.55 -11.05 22.53
N ARG A 392 -15.99 -9.84 22.57
CA ARG A 392 -15.04 -9.33 21.59
C ARG A 392 -14.00 -8.40 22.21
N LEU A 393 -13.04 -7.96 21.40
CA LEU A 393 -12.18 -6.83 21.77
C LEU A 393 -13.03 -5.54 21.88
N PRO A 394 -12.69 -4.62 22.79
CA PRO A 394 -13.34 -3.31 22.88
C PRO A 394 -13.09 -2.53 21.59
N THR A 395 -14.08 -1.78 21.14
CA THR A 395 -13.81 -0.65 20.26
C THR A 395 -12.97 0.38 21.02
N GLU A 396 -12.22 1.21 20.31
CA GLU A 396 -11.48 2.29 20.96
C GLU A 396 -12.41 3.21 21.76
N LYS A 397 -13.63 3.47 21.25
CA LYS A 397 -14.64 4.27 21.96
C LYS A 397 -15.02 3.65 23.30
N GLU A 398 -15.35 2.35 23.33
CA GLU A 398 -15.70 1.65 24.57
C GLU A 398 -14.54 1.67 25.58
N TRP A 399 -13.31 1.44 25.09
CA TRP A 399 -12.10 1.52 25.90
C TRP A 399 -11.91 2.93 26.50
N TYR A 400 -12.09 3.96 25.68
CA TYR A 400 -11.98 5.35 26.09
C TYR A 400 -13.01 5.71 27.16
N LEU A 401 -14.27 5.31 26.99
CA LEU A 401 -15.33 5.59 27.96
C LEU A 401 -15.00 4.98 29.34
N ALA A 402 -14.48 3.74 29.36
CA ALA A 402 -14.10 3.08 30.61
C ALA A 402 -12.92 3.77 31.31
N SER A 403 -11.85 4.06 30.56
CA SER A 403 -10.61 4.63 31.10
C SER A 403 -10.78 6.09 31.55
N SER A 404 -11.45 6.93 30.77
CA SER A 404 -11.61 8.36 31.06
C SER A 404 -12.55 8.63 32.25
N ASN A 405 -13.58 7.80 32.45
CA ASN A 405 -14.57 8.01 33.52
C ASN A 405 -14.23 7.30 34.82
N PHE A 406 -13.60 6.13 34.75
CA PHE A 406 -13.40 5.27 35.93
C PHE A 406 -11.93 4.95 36.19
N GLY A 407 -11.15 4.76 35.12
CA GLY A 407 -9.70 4.50 35.19
C GLY A 407 -9.34 3.33 36.11
N ASN A 408 -8.14 3.41 36.69
CA ASN A 408 -7.57 2.35 37.56
C ASN A 408 -8.35 2.08 38.84
N LYS A 409 -9.39 2.88 39.18
CA LYS A 409 -10.23 2.65 40.36
C LYS A 409 -11.20 1.48 40.17
N VAL A 410 -11.61 1.23 38.93
CA VAL A 410 -12.58 0.19 38.56
C VAL A 410 -11.92 -0.86 37.66
N PHE A 411 -11.08 -0.40 36.73
CA PHE A 411 -10.41 -1.26 35.76
C PHE A 411 -8.92 -1.32 36.09
N ALA A 412 -8.49 -2.39 36.75
CA ALA A 412 -7.09 -2.58 37.14
C ALA A 412 -6.17 -2.39 35.93
N ASN A 413 -5.13 -1.58 36.12
CA ASN A 413 -4.05 -1.29 35.17
C ASN A 413 -4.50 -0.77 33.78
N ILE A 414 -5.74 -0.29 33.62
CA ILE A 414 -6.21 0.25 32.33
C ILE A 414 -5.37 1.43 31.84
N LEU A 415 -4.69 2.15 32.74
CA LEU A 415 -3.63 3.10 32.39
C LEU A 415 -2.29 2.66 33.00
N GLY A 416 -1.29 2.44 32.15
CA GLY A 416 0.09 2.11 32.52
C GLY A 416 0.37 0.62 32.78
N GLY A 417 -0.58 -0.27 32.49
CA GLY A 417 -0.42 -1.72 32.55
C GLY A 417 0.26 -2.29 31.31
N LEU A 418 -0.56 -2.76 30.37
CA LEU A 418 -0.13 -3.13 29.03
C LEU A 418 -0.85 -2.25 28.01
N TRP A 419 -0.25 -2.08 26.84
CA TRP A 419 -1.00 -1.64 25.67
C TRP A 419 -2.10 -2.66 25.37
N GLU A 420 -3.35 -2.22 25.26
CA GLU A 420 -4.49 -3.11 25.10
C GLU A 420 -5.07 -3.04 23.71
N TRP A 421 -5.19 -4.20 23.05
CA TRP A 421 -5.81 -4.32 21.74
C TRP A 421 -7.27 -3.85 21.72
N CYS A 422 -7.60 -3.01 20.73
CA CYS A 422 -8.96 -2.67 20.38
C CYS A 422 -9.36 -3.29 19.03
N SER A 423 -10.65 -3.54 18.82
CA SER A 423 -11.19 -4.01 17.53
C SER A 423 -11.17 -2.92 16.43
N THR A 424 -10.97 -1.66 16.80
CA THR A 424 -10.96 -0.52 15.89
C THR A 424 -9.69 -0.53 15.01
N PRO A 425 -9.83 -0.58 13.67
CA PRO A 425 -8.70 -0.41 12.76
C PRO A 425 -8.04 0.96 12.97
N TYR A 426 -6.70 1.00 12.97
CA TYR A 426 -6.00 2.26 13.11
C TYR A 426 -5.96 3.02 11.79
N VAL A 427 -6.25 4.32 11.84
CA VAL A 427 -6.01 5.26 10.76
C VAL A 427 -5.36 6.51 11.35
N HIS A 428 -4.55 7.21 10.57
CA HIS A 428 -3.80 8.38 11.04
C HIS A 428 -4.73 9.53 11.42
N ILE A 429 -5.80 9.75 10.64
CA ILE A 429 -6.69 10.91 10.79
C ILE A 429 -8.15 10.42 10.77
N PRO A 430 -8.63 9.78 11.85
CA PRO A 430 -9.98 9.23 11.91
C PRO A 430 -11.09 10.28 11.83
N GLU A 431 -10.75 11.56 12.05
CA GLU A 431 -11.66 12.71 12.01
C GLU A 431 -12.10 13.07 10.59
N LEU A 432 -11.36 12.64 9.58
CA LEU A 432 -11.75 12.84 8.19
C LEU A 432 -12.93 11.91 7.85
N SER A 433 -14.03 12.54 7.44
CA SER A 433 -15.26 11.85 7.06
C SER A 433 -15.05 11.15 5.72
N ALA A 434 -15.56 9.93 5.66
CA ALA A 434 -15.66 9.15 4.45
C ALA A 434 -16.85 8.18 4.55
N PRO A 435 -17.45 7.74 3.43
CA PRO A 435 -18.54 6.79 3.49
C PRO A 435 -18.07 5.45 4.08
N GLU A 436 -18.83 4.92 5.04
CA GLU A 436 -18.47 3.73 5.82
C GLU A 436 -18.18 2.50 4.95
N LYS A 437 -18.96 2.32 3.88
CA LYS A 437 -18.74 1.27 2.88
C LYS A 437 -17.27 1.22 2.40
N TYR A 438 -16.67 2.37 2.09
CA TYR A 438 -15.31 2.44 1.57
C TYR A 438 -14.25 2.36 2.66
N ILE A 439 -14.55 2.86 3.87
CA ILE A 439 -13.70 2.63 5.05
C ILE A 439 -13.53 1.13 5.27
N ASN A 440 -14.64 0.38 5.28
CA ASN A 440 -14.63 -1.06 5.51
C ASN A 440 -13.96 -1.83 4.35
N LEU A 441 -14.16 -1.37 3.11
CA LEU A 441 -13.56 -2.00 1.93
C LEU A 441 -12.03 -1.88 1.90
N ILE A 442 -11.48 -0.74 2.34
CA ILE A 442 -10.03 -0.51 2.42
C ILE A 442 -9.43 -1.24 3.61
N GLY A 443 -10.08 -1.16 4.78
CA GLY A 443 -9.54 -1.69 6.03
C GLY A 443 -8.29 -0.95 6.52
N SER A 444 -7.49 -1.59 7.38
CA SER A 444 -6.18 -1.09 7.81
C SER A 444 -5.22 -2.26 8.04
N SER A 445 -3.91 -2.00 7.88
CA SER A 445 -2.86 -2.98 8.20
C SER A 445 -2.56 -3.06 9.70
N GLU A 446 -3.03 -2.09 10.50
CA GLU A 446 -2.79 -2.05 11.94
C GLU A 446 -4.07 -1.78 12.72
N PHE A 447 -4.08 -2.21 13.98
CA PHE A 447 -5.19 -2.00 14.91
C PHE A 447 -4.78 -1.08 16.06
N VAL A 448 -5.77 -0.35 16.58
CA VAL A 448 -5.55 0.56 17.71
C VAL A 448 -5.15 -0.24 18.95
N VAL A 449 -4.14 0.24 19.66
CA VAL A 449 -3.84 -0.14 21.05
C VAL A 449 -3.92 1.07 21.98
N LYS A 450 -4.40 0.85 23.21
CA LYS A 450 -4.68 1.90 24.20
C LYS A 450 -4.03 1.62 25.56
N GLY A 451 -4.04 2.61 26.46
CA GLY A 451 -3.67 2.40 27.87
C GLY A 451 -2.22 2.61 28.24
N GLY A 452 -1.30 2.47 27.29
CA GLY A 452 0.13 2.50 27.59
C GLY A 452 0.58 1.28 28.39
N SER A 453 1.88 1.01 28.35
CA SER A 453 2.48 -0.10 29.09
C SER A 453 3.24 0.37 30.33
N TRP A 454 3.63 -0.59 31.15
CA TRP A 454 4.51 -0.46 32.31
C TRP A 454 5.87 0.17 31.98
N ALA A 455 6.29 0.15 30.71
CA ALA A 455 7.52 0.80 30.25
C ALA A 455 7.33 2.29 29.92
N ASN A 456 6.09 2.78 29.81
CA ASN A 456 5.81 4.19 29.54
C ASN A 456 5.92 5.02 30.83
N LYS A 457 6.37 6.28 30.68
CA LYS A 457 6.39 7.23 31.80
C LYS A 457 4.94 7.56 32.19
N THR A 458 4.64 7.52 33.49
CA THR A 458 3.26 7.68 34.02
C THR A 458 2.57 8.98 33.59
N GLN A 459 3.33 10.04 33.27
CA GLN A 459 2.79 11.34 32.86
C GLN A 459 2.56 11.47 31.34
N THR A 460 3.05 10.54 30.52
CA THR A 460 2.98 10.64 29.04
C THR A 460 1.77 9.94 28.45
N ILE A 461 1.04 9.15 29.24
CA ILE A 461 -0.10 8.37 28.78
C ILE A 461 -1.38 8.95 29.38
N GLN A 462 -2.34 9.26 28.51
CA GLN A 462 -3.68 9.73 28.84
C GLN A 462 -4.71 8.80 28.18
N PRO A 463 -5.98 8.82 28.61
CA PRO A 463 -7.05 8.06 27.94
C PRO A 463 -7.13 8.32 26.43
N GLU A 464 -6.80 9.53 25.98
CA GLU A 464 -6.77 9.95 24.58
C GLU A 464 -5.58 9.38 23.82
N THR A 465 -4.51 8.96 24.49
CA THR A 465 -3.30 8.42 23.84
C THR A 465 -3.65 7.18 23.03
N ARG A 466 -3.23 7.18 21.77
CA ARG A 466 -3.49 6.12 20.79
C ARG A 466 -2.15 5.67 20.23
N ALA A 467 -1.99 4.38 20.05
CA ALA A 467 -0.92 3.81 19.24
C ALA A 467 -1.51 2.70 18.36
N SER A 468 -0.67 2.10 17.53
CA SER A 468 -1.06 1.00 16.67
C SER A 468 0.06 0.00 16.52
N LEU A 469 -0.34 -1.23 16.19
CA LEU A 469 0.55 -2.32 15.92
C LEU A 469 -0.05 -3.22 14.82
N PRO A 470 0.79 -3.86 13.99
CA PRO A 470 0.36 -4.94 13.10
C PRO A 470 -0.29 -6.08 13.90
N PRO A 471 -1.36 -6.73 13.38
CA PRO A 471 -2.18 -7.67 14.15
C PRO A 471 -1.44 -8.95 14.59
N ASP A 472 -0.38 -9.32 13.89
CA ASP A 472 0.51 -10.43 14.25
C ASP A 472 1.52 -10.05 15.34
N SER A 473 1.72 -8.76 15.63
CA SER A 473 2.71 -8.29 16.60
C SER A 473 2.48 -8.89 17.99
N SER A 474 3.54 -9.44 18.58
CA SER A 474 3.58 -9.92 19.96
C SER A 474 4.68 -9.19 20.70
N SER A 475 4.40 -8.70 21.90
CA SER A 475 5.36 -7.95 22.71
C SER A 475 5.00 -8.03 24.20
N PRO A 476 5.99 -8.08 25.12
CA PRO A 476 5.74 -8.03 26.57
C PRO A 476 5.09 -6.73 27.05
N PHE A 477 4.93 -5.73 26.17
CA PHE A 477 4.26 -4.47 26.46
C PHE A 477 2.78 -4.47 26.05
N VAL A 478 2.28 -5.55 25.43
CA VAL A 478 0.95 -5.61 24.82
C VAL A 478 0.15 -6.78 25.38
N GLY A 479 -1.11 -6.51 25.67
CA GLY A 479 -2.13 -7.45 26.12
C GLY A 479 -3.50 -7.01 25.63
N PHE A 480 -4.55 -7.39 26.35
CA PHE A 480 -5.91 -7.00 26.02
C PHE A 480 -6.84 -7.24 27.21
N ARG A 481 -8.02 -6.61 27.14
CA ARG A 481 -9.17 -6.92 27.99
C ARG A 481 -10.41 -7.11 27.11
N PRO A 482 -11.19 -8.19 27.28
CA PRO A 482 -12.42 -8.37 26.50
C PRO A 482 -13.55 -7.46 26.96
N VAL A 483 -14.52 -7.27 26.07
CA VAL A 483 -15.85 -6.73 26.40
C VAL A 483 -16.93 -7.74 26.03
N PHE A 484 -18.03 -7.71 26.78
CA PHE A 484 -19.30 -8.31 26.43
C PHE A 484 -20.24 -7.20 25.97
N ALA A 485 -20.40 -7.07 24.67
CA ALA A 485 -21.07 -5.94 24.02
C ALA A 485 -22.02 -6.43 22.94
N ILE A 486 -22.88 -5.54 22.45
CA ILE A 486 -23.81 -5.84 21.36
C ILE A 486 -23.01 -6.32 20.13
N GLU A 487 -23.49 -7.37 19.49
CA GLU A 487 -22.98 -7.86 18.21
C GLU A 487 -23.10 -6.74 17.17
N ASP A 488 -21.96 -6.23 16.73
CA ASP A 488 -21.92 -5.25 15.65
C ASP A 488 -22.48 -5.94 14.41
N SER A 489 -23.51 -5.37 13.76
CA SER A 489 -24.19 -5.97 12.59
C SER A 489 -23.34 -5.97 11.31
N HIS A 490 -22.02 -6.03 11.45
CA HIS A 490 -21.03 -5.85 10.41
C HIS A 490 -20.01 -7.00 10.47
N GLU A 491 -20.46 -8.20 10.15
CA GLU A 491 -19.63 -9.22 9.50
C GLU A 491 -20.13 -9.44 8.07
#